data_AF-A0A9W8K1V1-F1
#
_entry.id   AF-A0A9W8K1V1-F1
#
_cell.length_a   1.000
_cell.length_b   1.000
_cell.length_c   1.000
_cell.angle_alpha   90.00
_cell.angle_beta   90.00
_cell.angle_gamma   90.00
#
_symmetry.space_group_name_H-M   'P 1'
#
loop_
_entity.id
_entity.type
_entity.pdbx_description
1 polymer ?
#
loop_
_entity_poly.entity_id
_entity_poly.type
_entity_poly.pdbx_seq_one_letter_code
_entity_poly.pdbx_strand_id
1 'polypeptide(L)'
;MPFGEVVCGAPGSGKSTYCYGKHQLFTALQRPISIVNLDPANDSLPYPCAIDISELITLHDVMDKFGLGPNGAMLYCMEYLEANYDWLEEKLKELGGDAYVLFDLPGQVELSTNHESMKHIVEKLTKSGFRLAAVHLCDAHYITDASKYISILLLSLRAMLQLELPHINVLSKIDLLGQYGDLEFNLDFYTEVQDLSYLANSLSSSLPPRFAALNMAMISLVEDFSLVGFETLAVEDKSSMLNLTRAIDRANGYVFTPKPVPGNPSGPPDTVDASNLPPSARPNTYALFSSAAGPLKGPGAHARDIQERWIDEKEAYDAFERREWRKEGEMIRDAEARRKASEDVAKKQESTEKQSGGIRIRERKVPQKEKSDIQMDVLEG
;
A
#
# COMPACT_ATOMS: atom_id res chain seq x y z
N MET A 1 13.97 -12.82 2.30
CA MET A 1 14.48 -11.43 2.18
C MET A 1 13.28 -10.51 2.33
N PRO A 2 13.24 -9.66 3.37
CA PRO A 2 12.11 -8.77 3.59
C PRO A 2 12.12 -7.62 2.58
N PHE A 3 10.93 -7.20 2.17
CA PHE A 3 10.73 -6.06 1.28
C PHE A 3 10.06 -4.94 2.06
N GLY A 4 10.31 -3.70 1.67
CA GLY A 4 9.69 -2.58 2.35
C GLY A 4 9.79 -1.26 1.62
N GLU A 5 9.20 -0.26 2.26
CA GLU A 5 9.20 1.13 1.80
C GLU A 5 9.61 2.06 2.90
N VAL A 6 10.43 3.05 2.54
CA VAL A 6 10.74 4.19 3.38
C VAL A 6 9.88 5.36 2.92
N VAL A 7 8.88 5.72 3.72
CA VAL A 7 7.92 6.78 3.39
C VAL A 7 8.45 8.10 3.93
N CYS A 8 8.77 9.03 3.03
CA CYS A 8 9.31 10.35 3.36
C CYS A 8 8.51 11.46 2.66
N GLY A 9 8.78 12.70 3.04
CA GLY A 9 8.12 13.88 2.49
C GLY A 9 7.77 14.92 3.54
N ALA A 10 7.45 16.12 3.09
CA ALA A 10 7.22 17.28 3.95
C ALA A 10 6.09 17.07 4.98
N PRO A 11 6.05 17.87 6.06
CA PRO A 11 4.95 17.83 7.01
C PRO A 11 3.63 18.10 6.27
N GLY A 12 2.60 17.31 6.57
CA GLY A 12 1.29 17.46 5.92
C GLY A 12 1.18 16.84 4.53
N SER A 13 2.22 16.24 3.93
CA SER A 13 2.11 15.55 2.63
C SER A 13 1.29 14.25 2.68
N GLY A 14 0.86 13.80 3.86
CA GLY A 14 -0.02 12.63 4.02
C GLY A 14 0.69 11.29 4.20
N LYS A 15 1.94 11.28 4.70
CA LYS A 15 2.73 10.05 4.99
C LYS A 15 1.96 9.03 5.82
N SER A 16 1.53 9.40 7.03
CA SER A 16 0.80 8.50 7.91
C SER A 16 -0.57 8.07 7.35
N THR A 17 -1.23 8.96 6.59
CA THR A 17 -2.48 8.63 5.86
C THR A 17 -2.22 7.58 4.78
N TYR A 18 -1.14 7.72 4.00
CA TYR A 18 -0.72 6.75 3.01
C TYR A 18 -0.35 5.41 3.66
N CYS A 19 0.42 5.42 4.75
CA CYS A 19 0.76 4.21 5.51
C CYS A 19 -0.51 3.45 5.95
N TYR A 20 -1.51 4.17 6.47
CA TYR A 20 -2.77 3.57 6.87
C TYR A 20 -3.58 3.02 5.69
N GLY A 21 -3.75 3.80 4.62
CA GLY A 21 -4.44 3.36 3.40
C GLY A 21 -3.78 2.14 2.78
N LYS A 22 -2.45 2.07 2.82
CA LYS A 22 -1.67 0.93 2.33
C LYS A 22 -1.85 -0.31 3.19
N HIS A 23 -1.87 -0.15 4.51
CA HIS A 23 -2.19 -1.24 5.43
C HIS A 23 -3.59 -1.81 5.16
N GLN A 24 -4.60 -0.95 4.97
CA GLN A 24 -5.96 -1.37 4.63
C GLN A 24 -6.00 -2.13 3.28
N LEU A 25 -5.34 -1.59 2.25
CA LEU A 25 -5.26 -2.23 0.94
C LEU A 25 -4.60 -3.61 1.04
N PHE A 26 -3.46 -3.73 1.71
CA PHE A 26 -2.73 -4.98 1.84
C PHE A 26 -3.51 -6.01 2.65
N THR A 27 -4.19 -5.58 3.72
CA THR A 27 -5.11 -6.42 4.49
C THR A 27 -6.23 -6.97 3.60
N ALA A 28 -6.85 -6.11 2.79
CA ALA A 28 -7.90 -6.53 1.85
C ALA A 28 -7.39 -7.48 0.76
N LEU A 29 -6.14 -7.34 0.34
CA LEU A 29 -5.46 -8.23 -0.60
C LEU A 29 -4.90 -9.51 0.05
N GLN A 30 -5.06 -9.66 1.37
CA GLN A 30 -4.45 -10.73 2.17
C GLN A 30 -2.92 -10.79 2.01
N ARG A 31 -2.28 -9.64 1.80
CA ARG A 31 -0.83 -9.47 1.76
C ARG A 31 -0.35 -9.03 3.14
N PRO A 32 0.52 -9.82 3.82
CA PRO A 32 1.04 -9.44 5.13
C PRO A 32 1.80 -8.12 5.07
N ILE A 33 1.51 -7.23 6.03
CA ILE A 33 2.12 -5.90 6.13
C ILE A 33 2.32 -5.52 7.60
N SER A 34 3.43 -4.86 7.89
CA SER A 34 3.75 -4.30 9.20
C SER A 34 4.18 -2.84 9.04
N ILE A 35 3.68 -1.95 9.89
CA ILE A 35 4.10 -0.54 9.91
C ILE A 35 5.08 -0.35 11.07
N VAL A 36 6.19 0.33 10.78
CA VAL A 36 7.20 0.80 11.72
C VAL A 36 7.13 2.32 11.76
N ASN A 37 6.69 2.87 12.88
CA ASN A 37 6.71 4.32 13.10
C ASN A 37 8.10 4.75 13.57
N LEU A 38 8.74 5.63 12.80
CA LEU A 38 10.00 6.27 13.16
C LEU A 38 9.81 7.76 13.48
N ASP A 39 8.58 8.27 13.58
CA ASP A 39 8.29 9.64 14.03
C ASP A 39 8.10 9.71 15.55
N PRO A 40 9.05 10.26 16.33
CA PRO A 40 8.98 10.34 17.79
C PRO A 40 8.06 11.46 18.29
N ALA A 41 7.47 12.27 17.39
CA ALA A 41 6.54 13.35 17.71
C ALA A 41 5.07 12.94 17.53
N ASN A 42 4.79 11.68 17.14
CA ASN A 42 3.44 11.24 16.81
C ASN A 42 2.73 10.63 18.03
N ASP A 43 1.95 11.43 18.74
CA ASP A 43 1.25 10.99 19.96
C ASP A 43 0.05 10.05 19.70
N SER A 44 -0.50 10.05 18.48
CA SER A 44 -1.71 9.27 18.14
C SER A 44 -1.61 8.69 16.73
N LEU A 45 -1.11 7.46 16.64
CA LEU A 45 -0.99 6.74 15.38
C LEU A 45 -2.38 6.34 14.85
N PRO A 46 -2.71 6.67 13.59
CA PRO A 46 -4.02 6.35 13.00
C PRO A 46 -4.13 4.89 12.52
N TYR A 47 -3.08 4.08 12.71
CA TYR A 47 -2.94 2.75 12.16
C TYR A 47 -2.40 1.74 13.20
N PRO A 48 -2.57 0.42 12.96
CA PRO A 48 -1.89 -0.60 13.76
C PRO A 48 -0.37 -0.50 13.54
N CYS A 49 0.34 -0.07 14.57
CA CYS A 49 1.80 0.05 14.56
C CYS A 49 2.43 -1.23 15.13
N ALA A 50 3.39 -1.80 14.40
CA ALA A 50 4.08 -3.02 14.81
C ALA A 50 5.35 -2.72 15.64
N ILE A 51 6.04 -1.63 15.30
CA ILE A 51 7.20 -1.12 16.05
C ILE A 51 7.08 0.39 16.09
N ASP A 52 7.14 0.97 17.29
CA ASP A 52 7.09 2.41 17.49
C ASP A 52 8.37 2.92 18.16
N ILE A 53 9.02 3.91 17.55
CA ILE A 53 10.20 4.57 18.11
C ILE A 53 9.93 5.19 19.48
N SER A 54 8.67 5.52 19.80
CA SER A 54 8.29 6.06 21.12
C SER A 54 8.64 5.11 22.28
N GLU A 55 8.77 3.79 22.02
CA GLU A 55 9.25 2.81 23.00
C GLU A 55 10.74 2.96 23.33
N LEU A 56 11.52 3.58 22.43
CA LEU A 56 12.95 3.85 22.59
C LEU A 56 13.20 5.28 23.08
N ILE A 57 12.60 6.27 22.41
CA ILE A 57 12.81 7.69 22.68
C ILE A 57 11.63 8.52 22.18
N THR A 58 11.18 9.49 22.99
CA THR A 58 10.13 10.44 22.61
C THR A 58 10.70 11.84 22.42
N LEU A 59 10.06 12.65 21.57
CA LEU A 59 10.46 14.03 21.35
C LEU A 59 10.41 14.84 22.67
N HIS A 60 9.35 14.65 23.45
CA HIS A 60 9.13 15.36 24.71
C HIS A 60 10.22 15.09 25.74
N ASP A 61 10.62 13.82 25.93
CA ASP A 61 11.67 13.46 26.88
C ASP A 61 13.02 14.13 26.53
N VAL A 62 13.32 14.26 25.24
CA VAL A 62 14.54 14.92 24.76
C VAL A 62 14.49 16.42 24.97
N MET A 63 13.36 17.06 24.66
CA MET A 63 13.17 18.49 24.88
C MET A 63 13.34 18.85 26.36
N ASP A 64 12.71 18.08 27.25
CA ASP A 64 12.76 18.34 28.70
C ASP A 64 14.15 18.06 29.29
N LYS A 65 14.80 16.97 28.86
CA LYS A 65 16.10 16.55 29.41
C LYS A 65 17.27 17.40 28.93
N PHE A 66 17.26 17.81 27.66
CA PHE A 66 18.39 18.52 27.04
C PHE A 66 18.11 20.01 26.78
N GLY A 67 16.89 20.50 27.06
CA GLY A 67 16.51 21.89 26.83
C GLY A 67 16.52 22.29 25.35
N LEU A 68 16.32 21.32 24.45
CA LEU A 68 16.34 21.52 23.01
C LEU A 68 14.97 22.00 22.51
N GLY A 69 14.98 22.84 21.47
CA GLY A 69 13.76 23.11 20.69
C GLY A 69 13.30 21.88 19.89
N PRO A 70 12.07 21.87 19.37
CA PRO A 70 11.46 20.69 18.74
C PRO A 70 12.28 20.15 17.55
N ASN A 71 12.81 21.02 16.69
CA ASN A 71 13.63 20.57 15.56
C ASN A 71 14.97 19.96 16.02
N GLY A 72 15.61 20.55 17.03
CA GLY A 72 16.86 20.01 17.58
C GLY A 72 16.65 18.69 18.31
N ALA A 73 15.55 18.58 19.05
CA ALA A 73 15.15 17.34 19.71
C ALA A 73 14.84 16.24 18.69
N MET A 74 14.21 16.57 17.55
CA MET A 74 13.92 15.61 16.48
C MET A 74 15.22 15.06 15.86
N LEU A 75 16.20 15.91 15.56
CA LEU A 75 17.52 15.46 15.08
C LEU A 75 18.17 14.53 16.09
N TYR A 76 18.18 14.91 17.38
CA TYR A 76 18.72 14.07 18.44
C TYR A 76 18.03 12.72 18.54
N CYS A 77 16.70 12.65 18.37
CA CYS A 77 15.98 11.37 18.36
C CYS A 77 16.46 10.45 17.23
N MET A 78 16.71 11.00 16.04
CA MET A 78 17.22 10.23 14.90
C MET A 78 18.66 9.77 15.10
N GLU A 79 19.52 10.63 15.65
CA GLU A 79 20.89 10.26 16.04
C GLU A 79 20.90 9.16 17.12
N TYR A 80 19.98 9.26 18.09
CA TYR A 80 19.83 8.26 19.14
C TYR A 80 19.36 6.92 18.59
N LEU A 81 18.39 6.91 17.66
CA LEU A 81 17.97 5.69 16.96
C LEU A 81 19.13 5.10 16.14
N GLU A 82 19.90 5.92 15.44
CA GLU A 82 21.06 5.46 14.67
C GLU A 82 22.11 4.79 15.56
N ALA A 83 22.40 5.40 16.72
CA ALA A 83 23.35 4.89 17.70
C ALA A 83 22.86 3.60 18.38
N ASN A 84 21.55 3.47 18.57
CA ASN A 84 20.90 2.30 19.18
C ASN A 84 20.18 1.43 18.13
N TYR A 85 20.73 1.36 16.91
CA TYR A 85 20.09 0.63 15.80
C TYR A 85 19.81 -0.85 16.12
N ASP A 86 20.62 -1.47 16.99
CA ASP A 86 20.43 -2.85 17.44
C ASP A 86 19.02 -3.08 18.00
N TRP A 87 18.43 -2.10 18.69
CA TRP A 87 17.03 -2.15 19.16
C TRP A 87 16.05 -2.33 17.99
N LEU A 88 16.20 -1.53 16.93
CA LEU A 88 15.35 -1.61 15.75
C LEU A 88 15.57 -2.94 15.03
N GLU A 89 16.82 -3.39 14.92
CA GLU A 89 17.14 -4.65 14.27
C GLU A 89 16.54 -5.86 15.00
N GLU A 90 16.60 -5.89 16.33
CA GLU A 90 15.99 -6.93 17.16
C GLU A 90 14.47 -6.97 16.99
N LYS A 91 13.81 -5.81 17.09
CA LYS A 91 12.36 -5.68 16.86
C LYS A 91 11.95 -6.12 15.46
N LEU A 92 12.73 -5.77 14.44
CA LEU A 92 12.48 -6.20 13.06
C LEU A 92 12.63 -7.72 12.88
N LYS A 93 13.57 -8.36 13.59
CA LYS A 93 13.71 -9.83 13.58
C LYS A 93 12.49 -10.52 14.21
N GLU A 94 11.88 -9.92 15.23
CA GLU A 94 10.67 -10.44 15.90
C GLU A 94 9.41 -10.41 15.02
N LEU A 95 9.30 -9.44 14.09
CA LEU A 95 8.16 -9.35 13.15
C LEU A 95 8.06 -10.57 12.22
N GLY A 96 9.11 -11.38 12.14
CA GLY A 96 9.23 -12.47 11.19
C GLY A 96 9.56 -11.95 9.80
N GLY A 97 10.35 -12.72 9.04
CA GLY A 97 10.81 -12.31 7.71
C GLY A 97 9.74 -12.30 6.63
N ASP A 98 8.45 -12.29 6.98
CA ASP A 98 7.31 -12.63 6.11
C ASP A 98 6.42 -11.46 5.74
N ALA A 99 6.46 -10.37 6.50
CA ALA A 99 5.66 -9.18 6.26
C ALA A 99 6.38 -8.17 5.37
N TYR A 100 5.61 -7.47 4.54
CA TYR A 100 6.07 -6.26 3.89
C TYR A 100 6.16 -5.13 4.91
N VAL A 101 7.28 -4.41 4.99
CA VAL A 101 7.51 -3.42 6.05
C VAL A 101 7.39 -2.00 5.51
N LEU A 102 6.53 -1.18 6.12
CA LEU A 102 6.44 0.26 5.86
C LEU A 102 7.13 1.02 6.98
N PHE A 103 8.12 1.84 6.65
CA PHE A 103 8.76 2.75 7.59
C PHE A 103 8.17 4.15 7.41
N ASP A 104 7.39 4.62 8.38
CA ASP A 104 6.83 5.98 8.42
C ASP A 104 7.87 6.92 9.07
N LEU A 105 8.49 7.79 8.27
CA LEU A 105 9.52 8.71 8.76
C LEU A 105 8.94 10.00 9.34
N PRO A 106 9.69 10.70 10.21
CA PRO A 106 9.30 12.01 10.69
C PRO A 106 9.08 13.01 9.55
N GLY A 107 8.21 13.99 9.79
CA GLY A 107 7.80 14.94 8.75
C GLY A 107 8.85 15.96 8.31
N GLN A 108 9.91 16.16 9.08
CA GLN A 108 10.94 17.16 8.83
C GLN A 108 11.76 16.78 7.60
N VAL A 109 11.72 17.62 6.56
CA VAL A 109 12.37 17.35 5.27
C VAL A 109 13.88 17.21 5.40
N GLU A 110 14.47 17.97 6.33
CA GLU A 110 15.90 18.05 6.58
C GLU A 110 16.50 16.69 6.98
N LEU A 111 15.70 15.83 7.62
CA LEU A 111 16.12 14.48 7.99
C LEU A 111 16.33 13.59 6.76
N SER A 112 15.50 13.77 5.73
CA SER A 112 15.57 13.00 4.48
C SER A 112 16.50 13.61 3.43
N THR A 113 16.90 14.89 3.58
CA THR A 113 17.66 15.62 2.56
C THR A 113 19.06 16.04 2.99
N ASN A 114 19.31 16.24 4.29
CA ASN A 114 20.56 16.84 4.78
C ASN A 114 21.21 16.03 5.90
N HIS A 115 20.42 15.42 6.77
CA HIS A 115 20.95 14.68 7.91
C HIS A 115 21.45 13.29 7.48
N GLU A 116 22.61 12.88 8.00
CA GLU A 116 23.21 11.58 7.66
C GLU A 116 22.58 10.41 8.41
N SER A 117 21.94 10.64 9.57
CA SER A 117 21.37 9.54 10.36
C SER A 117 20.35 8.70 9.61
N MET A 118 19.48 9.31 8.82
CA MET A 118 18.52 8.55 8.01
C MET A 118 19.22 7.71 6.94
N LYS A 119 20.25 8.26 6.29
CA LYS A 119 21.07 7.51 5.33
C LYS A 119 21.73 6.31 6.00
N HIS A 120 22.38 6.50 7.15
CA HIS A 120 23.04 5.42 7.87
C HIS A 120 22.05 4.34 8.35
N ILE A 121 20.87 4.72 8.83
CA ILE A 121 19.81 3.78 9.22
C ILE A 121 19.36 2.95 8.00
N VAL A 122 19.12 3.60 6.86
CA VAL A 122 18.72 2.93 5.60
C VAL A 122 19.83 1.99 5.09
N GLU A 123 21.09 2.40 5.16
CA GLU A 123 22.23 1.55 4.82
C GLU A 123 22.30 0.30 5.71
N LYS A 124 22.09 0.46 7.02
CA LYS A 124 22.06 -0.68 7.96
C LYS A 124 20.90 -1.62 7.64
N LEU A 125 19.69 -1.10 7.37
CA LEU A 125 18.53 -1.91 6.95
C LEU A 125 18.83 -2.70 5.67
N THR A 126 19.45 -2.06 4.69
CA THR A 126 19.82 -2.70 3.42
C THR A 126 20.89 -3.78 3.64
N LYS A 127 21.89 -3.53 4.51
CA LYS A 127 22.90 -4.51 4.91
C LYS A 127 22.30 -5.72 5.65
N SER A 128 21.23 -5.52 6.42
CA SER A 128 20.46 -6.59 7.07
C SER A 128 19.54 -7.36 6.10
N GLY A 129 19.59 -7.04 4.79
CA GLY A 129 18.96 -7.81 3.72
C GLY A 129 17.59 -7.31 3.28
N PHE A 130 17.16 -6.13 3.72
CA PHE A 130 15.94 -5.49 3.24
C PHE A 130 16.10 -4.99 1.81
N ARG A 131 15.09 -5.24 0.97
CA ARG A 131 14.95 -4.60 -0.34
C ARG A 131 13.97 -3.44 -0.21
N LEU A 132 14.50 -2.23 -0.15
CA LEU A 132 13.73 -1.01 0.11
C LEU A 132 13.55 -0.18 -1.16
N ALA A 133 12.41 0.51 -1.24
CA ALA A 133 12.21 1.66 -2.11
C ALA A 133 11.80 2.86 -1.25
N ALA A 134 12.24 4.06 -1.62
CA ALA A 134 11.80 5.29 -0.98
C ALA A 134 10.56 5.83 -1.70
N VAL A 135 9.53 6.18 -0.94
CA VAL A 135 8.29 6.80 -1.44
C VAL A 135 8.25 8.22 -0.90
N HIS A 136 8.49 9.19 -1.77
CA HIS A 136 8.56 10.60 -1.40
C HIS A 136 7.26 11.32 -1.75
N LEU A 137 6.43 11.55 -0.73
CA LEU A 137 5.14 12.20 -0.87
C LEU A 137 5.27 13.72 -0.90
N CYS A 138 4.75 14.31 -1.95
CA CYS A 138 4.65 15.74 -2.19
C CYS A 138 3.17 16.12 -2.31
N ASP A 139 2.75 17.21 -1.69
CA ASP A 139 1.36 17.67 -1.83
C ASP A 139 1.10 18.19 -3.25
N ALA A 140 0.00 17.79 -3.90
CA ALA A 140 -0.37 18.28 -5.22
C ALA A 140 -0.58 19.81 -5.25
N HIS A 141 -0.79 20.47 -4.12
CA HIS A 141 -0.80 21.94 -4.06
C HIS A 141 0.50 22.59 -4.58
N TYR A 142 1.65 21.89 -4.55
CA TYR A 142 2.90 22.47 -5.03
C TYR A 142 2.98 22.65 -6.54
N ILE A 143 2.15 21.95 -7.33
CA ILE A 143 2.17 22.09 -8.80
C ILE A 143 1.32 23.25 -9.31
N THR A 144 0.60 23.97 -8.43
CA THR A 144 -0.25 25.10 -8.82
C THR A 144 0.53 26.40 -9.03
N ASP A 145 1.83 26.42 -8.73
CA ASP A 145 2.71 27.58 -8.89
C ASP A 145 4.10 27.13 -9.34
N ALA A 146 4.67 27.83 -10.31
CA ALA A 146 5.95 27.48 -10.90
C ALA A 146 7.12 27.48 -9.89
N SER A 147 7.12 28.43 -8.94
CA SER A 147 8.19 28.52 -7.93
C SER A 147 8.10 27.38 -6.92
N LYS A 148 6.88 27.05 -6.49
CA LYS A 148 6.61 25.90 -5.63
C LYS A 148 7.01 24.59 -6.33
N TYR A 149 6.67 24.45 -7.60
CA TYR A 149 6.98 23.26 -8.37
C TYR A 149 8.50 23.04 -8.53
N ILE A 150 9.26 24.08 -8.87
CA ILE A 150 10.72 23.96 -8.94
C ILE A 150 11.34 23.64 -7.58
N SER A 151 10.79 24.20 -6.50
CA SER A 151 11.25 23.89 -5.15
C SER A 151 11.07 22.40 -4.81
N ILE A 152 9.93 21.80 -5.17
CA ILE A 152 9.69 20.38 -4.89
C ILE A 152 10.51 19.46 -5.80
N LEU A 153 10.81 19.87 -7.03
CA LEU A 153 11.73 19.16 -7.94
C LEU A 153 13.14 19.08 -7.34
N LEU A 154 13.67 20.21 -6.88
CA LEU A 154 14.99 20.26 -6.24
C LEU A 154 15.03 19.48 -4.92
N LEU A 155 13.96 19.57 -4.11
CA LEU A 155 13.86 18.80 -2.87
C LEU A 155 13.84 17.30 -3.13
N SER A 156 13.07 16.86 -4.13
CA SER A 156 12.98 15.45 -4.53
C SER A 156 14.32 14.94 -5.03
N LEU A 157 15.00 15.70 -5.90
CA LEU A 157 16.34 15.36 -6.38
C LEU A 157 17.33 15.24 -5.22
N ARG A 158 17.27 16.15 -4.24
CA ARG A 158 18.13 16.09 -3.06
C ARG A 158 17.85 14.86 -2.20
N ALA A 159 16.58 14.54 -1.95
CA ALA A 159 16.19 13.34 -1.19
C ALA A 159 16.65 12.04 -1.88
N MET A 160 16.51 11.97 -3.20
CA MET A 160 17.01 10.85 -4.01
C MET A 160 18.51 10.61 -3.82
N LEU A 161 19.29 11.70 -3.89
CA LEU A 161 20.75 11.63 -3.71
C LEU A 161 21.15 11.29 -2.28
N GLN A 162 20.38 11.73 -1.28
CA GLN A 162 20.70 11.51 0.12
C GLN A 162 20.38 10.08 0.59
N LEU A 163 19.21 9.54 0.20
CA LEU A 163 18.76 8.22 0.64
C LEU A 163 19.35 7.06 -0.17
N GLU A 164 19.80 7.31 -1.40
CA GLU A 164 20.44 6.32 -2.28
C GLU A 164 19.61 5.02 -2.49
N LEU A 165 18.28 5.14 -2.40
CA LEU A 165 17.32 4.05 -2.66
C LEU A 165 16.65 4.22 -4.03
N PRO A 166 16.12 3.13 -4.63
CA PRO A 166 15.11 3.25 -5.69
C PRO A 166 13.99 4.16 -5.20
N HIS A 167 13.79 5.30 -5.86
CA HIS A 167 12.97 6.39 -5.34
C HIS A 167 11.76 6.60 -6.25
N ILE A 168 10.57 6.68 -5.65
CA ILE A 168 9.33 7.05 -6.33
C ILE A 168 8.83 8.32 -5.69
N ASN A 169 8.85 9.43 -6.45
CA ASN A 169 8.17 10.63 -6.01
C ASN A 169 6.69 10.52 -6.33
N VAL A 170 5.85 11.07 -5.46
CA VAL A 170 4.41 10.94 -5.54
C VAL A 170 3.76 12.28 -5.28
N LEU A 171 2.89 12.73 -6.19
CA LEU A 171 1.95 13.81 -5.97
C LEU A 171 0.73 13.26 -5.24
N SER A 172 0.71 13.45 -3.93
CA SER A 172 -0.38 13.11 -3.03
C SER A 172 -1.54 14.11 -3.11
N LYS A 173 -2.73 13.68 -2.67
CA LYS A 173 -3.95 14.49 -2.59
C LYS A 173 -4.39 15.04 -3.94
N ILE A 174 -4.20 14.26 -5.00
CA ILE A 174 -4.57 14.68 -6.35
C ILE A 174 -6.09 14.93 -6.47
N ASP A 175 -6.89 14.29 -5.61
CA ASP A 175 -8.33 14.47 -5.47
C ASP A 175 -8.75 15.88 -5.02
N LEU A 176 -7.84 16.61 -4.36
CA LEU A 176 -8.05 18.00 -3.90
C LEU A 176 -7.59 19.04 -4.92
N LEU A 177 -6.95 18.63 -6.01
CA LEU A 177 -6.31 19.55 -6.96
C LEU A 177 -7.30 20.55 -7.58
N GLY A 178 -8.51 20.10 -7.94
CA GLY A 178 -9.57 20.99 -8.44
C GLY A 178 -10.04 22.05 -7.43
N GLN A 179 -9.70 21.93 -6.13
CA GLN A 179 -9.97 22.96 -5.11
C GLN A 179 -8.86 24.00 -5.02
N TYR A 180 -7.66 23.71 -5.53
CA TYR A 180 -6.49 24.59 -5.42
C TYR A 180 -6.43 25.63 -6.54
N GLY A 181 -7.21 25.45 -7.61
CA GLY A 181 -7.29 26.35 -8.76
C GLY A 181 -7.01 25.64 -10.07
N ASP A 182 -7.08 26.38 -11.16
CA ASP A 182 -6.78 25.86 -12.49
C ASP A 182 -5.27 25.64 -12.64
N LEU A 183 -4.90 24.49 -13.19
CA LEU A 183 -3.53 24.25 -13.61
C LEU A 183 -3.22 24.99 -14.91
N GLU A 184 -2.00 25.48 -15.03
CA GLU A 184 -1.51 26.11 -16.25
C GLU A 184 -1.31 25.06 -17.38
N PHE A 185 -1.02 23.82 -16.99
CA PHE A 185 -0.80 22.69 -17.89
C PHE A 185 -1.60 21.46 -17.49
N ASN A 186 -1.63 20.48 -18.40
CA ASN A 186 -2.12 19.16 -18.09
C ASN A 186 -1.22 18.47 -17.03
N LEU A 187 -1.80 17.50 -16.34
CA LEU A 187 -1.10 16.79 -15.27
C LEU A 187 0.14 16.03 -15.78
N ASP A 188 0.11 15.56 -17.03
CA ASP A 188 1.24 14.88 -17.70
C ASP A 188 2.52 15.74 -17.64
N PHE A 189 2.40 17.06 -17.84
CA PHE A 189 3.54 18.00 -17.78
C PHE A 189 4.25 17.92 -16.43
N TYR A 190 3.48 17.92 -15.34
CA TYR A 190 4.02 17.92 -13.98
C TYR A 190 4.50 16.54 -13.53
N THR A 191 3.85 15.46 -13.97
CA THR A 191 4.22 14.08 -13.59
C THR A 191 5.44 13.60 -14.35
N GLU A 192 5.55 13.93 -15.63
CA GLU A 192 6.69 13.53 -16.49
C GLU A 192 7.82 14.56 -16.50
N VAL A 193 7.62 15.74 -15.90
CA VAL A 193 8.62 16.82 -15.80
C VAL A 193 9.13 17.21 -17.20
N GLN A 194 8.20 17.39 -18.14
CA GLN A 194 8.52 17.72 -19.53
C GLN A 194 8.83 19.21 -19.72
N ASP A 195 9.86 19.54 -20.51
CA ASP A 195 10.18 20.88 -21.02
C ASP A 195 9.94 22.03 -20.02
N LEU A 196 10.83 22.11 -19.02
CA LEU A 196 10.77 23.12 -17.96
C LEU A 196 11.16 24.52 -18.45
N SER A 197 11.57 24.67 -19.72
CA SER A 197 11.86 25.97 -20.33
C SER A 197 10.67 26.95 -20.23
N TYR A 198 9.44 26.43 -20.21
CA TYR A 198 8.26 27.25 -19.97
C TYR A 198 8.24 27.88 -18.57
N LEU A 199 8.63 27.11 -17.54
CA LEU A 199 8.69 27.61 -16.17
C LEU A 199 9.65 28.80 -16.07
N ALA A 200 10.70 28.84 -16.90
CA ALA A 200 11.57 29.99 -16.97
C ALA A 200 10.84 31.28 -17.38
N ASN A 201 9.89 31.21 -18.32
CA ASN A 201 9.09 32.36 -18.75
C ASN A 201 8.11 32.80 -17.65
N SER A 202 7.44 31.84 -17.01
CA SER A 202 6.52 32.09 -15.89
C SER A 202 7.24 32.70 -14.69
N LEU A 203 8.42 32.16 -14.33
CA LEU A 203 9.28 32.70 -13.28
C LEU A 203 9.84 34.08 -13.63
N SER A 204 10.26 34.30 -14.88
CA SER A 204 10.81 35.60 -15.32
C SER A 204 9.76 36.71 -15.34
N SER A 205 8.48 36.34 -15.47
CA SER A 205 7.36 37.29 -15.42
C SER A 205 6.97 37.66 -13.98
N SER A 206 7.16 36.74 -13.03
CA SER A 206 6.78 36.90 -11.62
C SER A 206 7.93 37.39 -10.73
N LEU A 207 9.19 37.17 -11.13
CA LEU A 207 10.38 37.50 -10.36
C LEU A 207 11.24 38.60 -11.02
N PRO A 208 12.01 39.36 -10.23
CA PRO A 208 12.93 40.36 -10.77
C PRO A 208 13.94 39.77 -11.78
N PRO A 209 14.24 40.47 -12.90
CA PRO A 209 15.13 39.96 -13.97
C PRO A 209 16.53 39.54 -13.51
N ARG A 210 17.02 40.07 -12.39
CA ARG A 210 18.31 39.70 -11.80
C ARG A 210 18.42 38.21 -11.45
N PHE A 211 17.30 37.51 -11.26
CA PHE A 211 17.26 36.09 -10.93
C PHE A 211 17.12 35.18 -12.16
N ALA A 212 16.98 35.73 -13.37
CA ALA A 212 16.75 34.93 -14.58
C ALA A 212 17.85 33.88 -14.82
N ALA A 213 19.13 34.27 -14.68
CA ALA A 213 20.24 33.34 -14.85
C ALA A 213 20.24 32.21 -13.80
N LEU A 214 19.82 32.49 -12.56
CA LEU A 214 19.70 31.49 -11.51
C LEU A 214 18.56 30.51 -11.81
N ASN A 215 17.40 31.03 -12.21
CA ASN A 215 16.23 30.21 -12.54
C ASN A 215 16.53 29.27 -13.71
N MET A 216 17.20 29.76 -14.75
CA MET A 216 17.65 28.92 -15.87
C MET A 216 18.64 27.83 -15.43
N ALA A 217 19.57 28.16 -14.53
CA ALA A 217 20.51 27.17 -14.02
C ALA A 217 19.81 26.09 -13.18
N MET A 218 18.82 26.45 -12.36
CA MET A 218 18.01 25.48 -11.61
C MET A 218 17.19 24.58 -12.53
N ILE A 219 16.57 25.15 -13.56
CA ILE A 219 15.80 24.40 -14.55
C ILE A 219 16.70 23.40 -15.31
N SER A 220 17.84 23.88 -15.84
CA SER A 220 18.82 23.03 -16.52
C SER A 220 19.28 21.89 -15.63
N LEU A 221 19.55 22.15 -14.35
CA LEU A 221 19.96 21.10 -13.41
C LEU A 221 18.90 19.99 -13.28
N VAL A 222 17.62 20.33 -13.23
CA VAL A 222 16.55 19.33 -13.13
C VAL A 222 16.41 18.56 -14.44
N GLU A 223 16.43 19.25 -15.58
CA GLU A 223 16.33 18.62 -16.91
C GLU A 223 17.51 17.71 -17.21
N ASP A 224 18.74 18.14 -16.91
CA ASP A 224 19.98 17.41 -17.22
C ASP A 224 20.06 16.08 -16.45
N PHE A 225 19.56 16.04 -15.21
CA PHE A 225 19.52 14.81 -14.44
C PHE A 225 18.38 13.90 -14.89
N SER A 226 17.23 14.45 -15.31
CA SER A 226 16.05 13.69 -15.78
C SER A 226 15.68 12.48 -14.88
N LEU A 227 16.00 12.57 -13.59
CA LEU A 227 15.75 11.53 -12.58
C LEU A 227 14.40 11.73 -11.89
N VAL A 228 13.85 12.94 -11.99
CA VAL A 228 12.66 13.33 -11.24
C VAL A 228 11.44 13.10 -12.13
N GLY A 229 10.59 12.18 -11.71
CA GLY A 229 9.23 11.99 -12.20
C GLY A 229 8.31 11.76 -11.01
N PHE A 230 7.01 11.93 -11.21
CA PHE A 230 6.01 11.72 -10.16
C PHE A 230 4.93 10.74 -10.59
N GLU A 231 4.62 9.81 -9.70
CA GLU A 231 3.35 9.09 -9.70
C GLU A 231 2.27 9.94 -9.01
N THR A 232 1.00 9.64 -9.23
CA THR A 232 -0.11 10.35 -8.58
C THR A 232 -0.77 9.49 -7.53
N LEU A 233 -1.32 10.12 -6.50
CA LEU A 233 -1.94 9.42 -5.38
C LEU A 233 -3.18 10.15 -4.86
N ALA A 234 -4.31 9.45 -4.94
CA ALA A 234 -5.50 9.67 -4.12
C ALA A 234 -5.64 8.44 -3.20
N VAL A 235 -5.42 8.61 -1.89
CA VAL A 235 -5.38 7.48 -0.94
C VAL A 235 -6.73 6.77 -0.83
N GLU A 236 -7.83 7.52 -0.99
CA GLU A 236 -9.19 6.96 -0.96
C GLU A 236 -9.55 6.18 -2.23
N ASP A 237 -8.81 6.37 -3.33
CA ASP A 237 -9.01 5.62 -4.56
C ASP A 237 -8.16 4.34 -4.58
N LYS A 238 -8.86 3.21 -4.60
CA LYS A 238 -8.27 1.87 -4.69
C LYS A 238 -7.41 1.71 -5.95
N SER A 239 -7.83 2.28 -7.08
CA SER A 239 -7.10 2.14 -8.35
C SER A 239 -5.77 2.89 -8.30
N SER A 240 -5.78 4.14 -7.82
CA SER A 240 -4.59 4.94 -7.55
C SER A 240 -3.62 4.21 -6.61
N MET A 241 -4.09 3.69 -5.48
CA MET A 241 -3.24 2.94 -4.53
C MET A 241 -2.64 1.67 -5.14
N LEU A 242 -3.40 0.95 -5.99
CA LEU A 242 -2.90 -0.23 -6.69
C LEU A 242 -1.86 0.12 -7.76
N ASN A 243 -2.05 1.21 -8.50
CA ASN A 243 -1.10 1.69 -9.50
C ASN A 243 0.24 2.05 -8.85
N LEU A 244 0.20 2.85 -7.79
CA LEU A 244 1.40 3.21 -7.04
C LEU A 244 2.07 1.97 -6.43
N THR A 245 1.31 1.04 -5.85
CA THR A 245 1.88 -0.21 -5.32
C THR A 245 2.61 -1.02 -6.38
N ARG A 246 2.13 -1.05 -7.63
CA ARG A 246 2.81 -1.75 -8.73
C ARG A 246 4.11 -1.08 -9.13
N ALA A 247 4.13 0.26 -9.19
CA ALA A 247 5.35 1.02 -9.47
C ALA A 247 6.40 0.72 -8.40
N ILE A 248 6.00 0.71 -7.13
CA ILE A 248 6.89 0.42 -5.99
C ILE A 248 7.38 -1.03 -5.99
N ASP A 249 6.47 -2.01 -6.18
CA ASP A 249 6.84 -3.43 -6.25
C ASP A 249 7.83 -3.70 -7.41
N ARG A 250 7.76 -2.91 -8.49
CA ARG A 250 8.72 -2.96 -9.59
C ARG A 250 10.06 -2.35 -9.19
N ALA A 251 10.06 -1.21 -8.49
CA ALA A 251 11.26 -0.51 -8.06
C ALA A 251 12.07 -1.29 -7.02
N ASN A 252 11.42 -1.86 -5.99
CA ASN A 252 12.10 -2.71 -5.01
C ASN A 252 12.29 -4.16 -5.49
N GLY A 253 11.71 -4.50 -6.65
CA GLY A 253 11.80 -5.80 -7.31
C GLY A 253 11.02 -6.93 -6.64
N TYR A 254 10.03 -6.61 -5.81
CA TYR A 254 9.07 -7.56 -5.24
C TYR A 254 8.27 -8.29 -6.33
N VAL A 255 8.06 -7.66 -7.50
CA VAL A 255 7.43 -8.27 -8.69
C VAL A 255 8.14 -9.56 -9.13
N PHE A 256 9.45 -9.67 -8.93
CA PHE A 256 10.26 -10.78 -9.46
C PHE A 256 10.35 -11.99 -8.53
N THR A 257 9.60 -12.01 -7.42
CA THR A 257 9.59 -13.12 -6.47
C THR A 257 8.85 -14.33 -7.09
N PRO A 258 9.51 -15.48 -7.34
CA PRO A 258 8.95 -16.59 -8.13
C PRO A 258 7.87 -17.42 -7.42
N LYS A 259 7.03 -18.14 -8.18
CA LYS A 259 5.94 -19.01 -7.67
C LYS A 259 6.42 -20.39 -7.19
N PRO A 260 5.90 -20.94 -6.08
CA PRO A 260 5.67 -22.37 -5.93
C PRO A 260 4.73 -22.84 -7.02
N VAL A 261 5.13 -23.86 -7.77
CA VAL A 261 4.23 -24.58 -8.66
C VAL A 261 3.53 -25.66 -7.84
N PRO A 262 2.20 -25.63 -7.66
CA PRO A 262 1.49 -26.78 -7.11
C PRO A 262 1.23 -27.78 -8.25
N GLY A 263 1.88 -28.95 -8.17
CA GLY A 263 1.38 -30.17 -8.83
C GLY A 263 1.78 -30.46 -10.28
N ASN A 264 2.93 -30.00 -10.80
CA ASN A 264 3.44 -30.50 -12.09
C ASN A 264 4.79 -31.22 -11.94
N PRO A 265 4.89 -32.55 -12.15
CA PRO A 265 6.12 -33.32 -12.04
C PRO A 265 7.06 -33.21 -13.28
N SER A 266 6.86 -32.23 -14.16
CA SER A 266 7.65 -32.08 -15.40
C SER A 266 8.36 -30.71 -15.52
N GLY A 267 8.83 -30.15 -14.41
CA GLY A 267 9.80 -29.05 -14.39
C GLY A 267 11.23 -29.57 -14.20
N PRO A 268 12.28 -28.79 -14.54
CA PRO A 268 13.68 -29.22 -14.36
C PRO A 268 13.98 -29.63 -12.90
N PRO A 269 14.98 -30.49 -12.64
CA PRO A 269 14.99 -31.43 -11.51
C PRO A 269 15.12 -30.89 -10.07
N ASP A 270 15.08 -29.57 -9.82
CA ASP A 270 15.50 -29.00 -8.52
C ASP A 270 14.48 -28.06 -7.85
N THR A 271 13.17 -28.18 -8.12
CA THR A 271 12.17 -27.33 -7.46
C THR A 271 11.59 -27.97 -6.19
N VAL A 272 11.99 -27.41 -5.04
CA VAL A 272 11.55 -27.77 -3.68
C VAL A 272 10.06 -27.46 -3.45
N ASP A 273 9.34 -28.37 -2.76
CA ASP A 273 7.95 -28.18 -2.28
C ASP A 273 7.87 -26.99 -1.31
N ALA A 274 6.96 -26.07 -1.59
CA ALA A 274 6.93 -24.73 -0.97
C ALA A 274 5.62 -24.40 -0.23
N SER A 275 4.81 -25.40 0.05
CA SER A 275 3.77 -25.33 1.09
C SER A 275 4.34 -24.94 2.46
N ASN A 276 5.63 -25.18 2.68
CA ASN A 276 6.43 -24.80 3.86
C ASN A 276 7.32 -23.55 3.66
N LEU A 277 7.20 -22.78 2.55
CA LEU A 277 8.01 -21.57 2.39
C LEU A 277 7.47 -20.38 3.18
N PRO A 278 8.36 -19.52 3.72
CA PRO A 278 8.00 -18.25 4.34
C PRO A 278 7.25 -17.35 3.33
N PRO A 279 6.12 -16.71 3.70
CA PRO A 279 5.39 -15.75 2.88
C PRO A 279 6.22 -14.71 2.10
N SER A 280 7.39 -14.27 2.58
CA SER A 280 8.26 -13.36 1.81
C SER A 280 8.97 -13.99 0.60
N ALA A 281 9.02 -15.32 0.55
CA ALA A 281 9.47 -16.09 -0.60
C ALA A 281 8.30 -16.61 -1.43
N ARG A 282 7.05 -16.30 -1.05
CA ARG A 282 5.89 -16.60 -1.88
C ARG A 282 5.81 -15.58 -3.02
N PRO A 283 5.37 -16.02 -4.19
CA PRO A 283 5.16 -15.20 -5.35
C PRO A 283 4.17 -14.12 -5.03
N ASN A 284 4.47 -12.91 -5.45
CA ASN A 284 3.45 -11.90 -5.56
C ASN A 284 2.53 -12.27 -6.74
N THR A 285 1.51 -13.07 -6.45
CA THR A 285 0.52 -13.51 -7.44
C THR A 285 -0.17 -12.31 -8.09
N TYR A 286 -0.39 -11.23 -7.34
CA TYR A 286 -0.97 -9.98 -7.82
C TYR A 286 -0.02 -9.16 -8.70
N ALA A 287 1.28 -9.10 -8.38
CA ALA A 287 2.27 -8.54 -9.30
C ALA A 287 2.33 -9.34 -10.60
N LEU A 288 2.21 -10.67 -10.57
CA LEU A 288 2.17 -11.48 -11.80
C LEU A 288 0.90 -11.26 -12.62
N PHE A 289 -0.28 -11.17 -11.99
CA PHE A 289 -1.52 -10.80 -12.70
C PHE A 289 -1.43 -9.39 -13.30
N SER A 290 -0.70 -8.48 -12.66
CA SER A 290 -0.47 -7.11 -13.13
C SER A 290 0.61 -7.02 -14.23
N SER A 291 1.76 -7.63 -14.02
CA SER A 291 2.92 -7.59 -14.92
C SER A 291 2.68 -8.39 -16.21
N ALA A 292 1.90 -9.47 -16.14
CA ALA A 292 1.44 -10.19 -17.33
C ALA A 292 0.30 -9.46 -18.06
N ALA A 293 -0.42 -8.54 -17.39
CA ALA A 293 -1.48 -7.74 -18.00
C ALA A 293 -0.97 -6.51 -18.79
N GLY A 294 0.33 -6.22 -18.78
CA GLY A 294 0.88 -4.97 -19.32
C GLY A 294 0.53 -3.76 -18.43
N PRO A 295 0.83 -2.51 -18.84
CA PRO A 295 0.29 -1.33 -18.16
C PRO A 295 -1.23 -1.48 -18.07
N LEU A 296 -1.80 -1.16 -16.91
CA LEU A 296 -3.26 -1.20 -16.70
C LEU A 296 -3.93 -0.37 -17.80
N LYS A 297 -4.59 -1.03 -18.74
CA LYS A 297 -5.52 -0.37 -19.65
C LYS A 297 -6.84 -0.24 -18.88
N GLY A 298 -6.97 0.84 -18.13
CA GLY A 298 -8.17 1.15 -17.36
C GLY A 298 -8.16 2.61 -16.89
N PRO A 299 -9.34 3.21 -16.65
CA PRO A 299 -9.43 4.60 -16.20
C PRO A 299 -8.62 4.79 -14.91
N GLY A 300 -7.72 5.78 -14.90
CA GLY A 300 -6.87 6.15 -13.77
C GLY A 300 -5.43 5.64 -13.84
N ALA A 301 -5.02 5.01 -14.94
CA ALA A 301 -3.64 4.53 -15.13
C ALA A 301 -2.71 5.58 -15.76
N HIS A 302 -3.27 6.53 -16.52
CA HIS A 302 -2.54 7.63 -17.14
C HIS A 302 -2.90 8.97 -16.48
N ALA A 303 -1.94 9.90 -16.42
CA ALA A 303 -2.16 11.21 -15.82
C ALA A 303 -3.32 11.98 -16.50
N ARG A 304 -3.58 11.75 -17.79
CA ARG A 304 -4.81 12.21 -18.48
C ARG A 304 -6.10 11.68 -17.89
N ASP A 305 -6.19 10.38 -17.63
CA ASP A 305 -7.40 9.78 -17.04
C ASP A 305 -7.63 10.32 -15.62
N ILE A 306 -6.54 10.54 -14.89
CA ILE A 306 -6.54 11.10 -13.53
C ILE A 306 -7.00 12.56 -13.57
N GLN A 307 -6.49 13.34 -14.53
CA GLN A 307 -6.94 14.71 -14.76
C GLN A 307 -8.43 14.75 -15.13
N GLU A 308 -8.90 13.90 -16.03
CA GLU A 308 -10.32 13.83 -16.39
C GLU A 308 -11.18 13.49 -15.16
N ARG A 309 -10.76 12.50 -14.37
CA ARG A 309 -11.47 12.05 -13.16
C ARG A 309 -11.53 13.09 -12.05
N TRP A 310 -10.45 13.82 -11.79
CA TRP A 310 -10.30 14.67 -10.59
C TRP A 310 -10.35 16.17 -10.85
N ILE A 311 -10.12 16.60 -12.09
CA ILE A 311 -10.08 18.02 -12.49
C ILE A 311 -11.24 18.31 -13.44
N ASP A 312 -11.25 17.70 -14.62
CA ASP A 312 -12.12 18.16 -15.72
C ASP A 312 -13.60 17.74 -15.53
N GLU A 313 -13.86 16.49 -15.14
CA GLU A 313 -15.21 15.88 -15.10
C GLU A 313 -15.56 15.25 -13.75
N LYS A 314 -15.05 15.85 -12.65
CA LYS A 314 -15.19 15.30 -11.29
C LYS A 314 -16.62 15.00 -10.88
N GLU A 315 -17.54 15.94 -11.09
CA GLU A 315 -18.95 15.77 -10.68
C GLU A 315 -19.65 14.63 -11.44
N ALA A 316 -19.34 14.48 -12.73
CA ALA A 316 -19.91 13.45 -13.58
C ALA A 316 -19.44 12.06 -13.16
N TYR A 317 -18.13 11.91 -12.89
CA TYR A 317 -17.54 10.67 -12.38
C TYR A 317 -18.06 10.33 -10.98
N ASP A 318 -18.08 11.28 -10.05
CA ASP A 318 -18.62 11.07 -8.71
C ASP A 318 -20.10 10.63 -8.76
N ALA A 319 -20.89 11.21 -9.67
CA ALA A 319 -22.29 10.82 -9.88
C ALA A 319 -22.44 9.44 -10.54
N PHE A 320 -21.49 9.04 -11.38
CA PHE A 320 -21.44 7.71 -11.97
C PHE A 320 -21.08 6.66 -10.91
N GLU A 321 -20.02 6.87 -10.12
CA GLU A 321 -19.59 5.97 -9.04
C GLU A 321 -20.68 5.79 -7.98
N ARG A 322 -21.34 6.88 -7.55
CA ARG A 322 -22.49 6.80 -6.63
C ARG A 322 -23.64 5.96 -7.20
N ARG A 323 -23.87 6.01 -8.52
CA ARG A 323 -24.88 5.18 -9.19
C ARG A 323 -24.47 3.71 -9.20
N GLU A 324 -23.21 3.42 -9.49
CA GLU A 324 -22.70 2.04 -9.49
C GLU A 324 -22.69 1.43 -8.09
N TRP A 325 -22.21 2.14 -7.05
CA TRP A 325 -22.28 1.67 -5.66
C TRP A 325 -23.71 1.42 -5.20
N ARG A 326 -24.66 2.27 -5.63
CA ARG A 326 -26.07 2.05 -5.32
C ARG A 326 -26.58 0.75 -5.93
N LYS A 327 -26.25 0.48 -7.20
CA LYS A 327 -26.62 -0.77 -7.88
C LYS A 327 -25.95 -1.98 -7.23
N GLU A 328 -24.66 -1.89 -6.92
CA GLU A 328 -23.91 -2.99 -6.30
C GLU A 328 -24.44 -3.29 -4.89
N GLY A 329 -24.73 -2.26 -4.09
CA GLY A 329 -25.36 -2.39 -2.78
C GLY A 329 -26.80 -2.92 -2.83
N GLU A 330 -27.54 -2.64 -3.91
CA GLU A 330 -28.84 -3.28 -4.18
C GLU A 330 -28.65 -4.78 -4.53
N MET A 331 -27.68 -5.12 -5.40
CA MET A 331 -27.38 -6.51 -5.74
C MET A 331 -26.89 -7.34 -4.55
N ILE A 332 -26.05 -6.79 -3.67
CA ILE A 332 -25.58 -7.47 -2.46
C ILE A 332 -26.76 -7.72 -1.51
N ARG A 333 -27.62 -6.73 -1.31
CA ARG A 333 -28.83 -6.89 -0.47
C ARG A 333 -29.78 -7.93 -1.05
N ASP A 334 -29.98 -7.94 -2.36
CA ASP A 334 -30.79 -8.94 -3.04
C ASP A 334 -30.18 -10.35 -2.93
N ALA A 335 -28.85 -10.47 -3.08
CA ALA A 335 -28.14 -11.73 -2.91
C ALA A 335 -28.24 -12.25 -1.46
N GLU A 336 -28.08 -11.37 -0.48
CA GLU A 336 -28.22 -11.71 0.94
C GLU A 336 -29.66 -12.08 1.31
N ALA A 337 -30.64 -11.36 0.75
CA ALA A 337 -32.07 -11.67 0.91
C ALA A 337 -32.42 -13.03 0.27
N ARG A 338 -31.90 -13.33 -0.92
CA ARG A 338 -32.05 -14.65 -1.57
C ARG A 338 -31.40 -15.75 -0.74
N ARG A 339 -30.22 -15.51 -0.15
CA ARG A 339 -29.53 -16.48 0.71
C ARG A 339 -30.32 -16.76 2.00
N LYS A 340 -30.82 -15.71 2.66
CA LYS A 340 -31.69 -15.85 3.83
C LYS A 340 -32.99 -16.59 3.49
N ALA A 341 -33.62 -16.26 2.36
CA ALA A 341 -34.81 -16.97 1.90
C ALA A 341 -34.55 -18.46 1.63
N SER A 342 -33.41 -18.81 1.02
CA SER A 342 -33.04 -20.22 0.80
C SER A 342 -32.74 -20.95 2.12
N GLU A 343 -32.09 -20.29 3.08
CA GLU A 343 -31.82 -20.84 4.42
C GLU A 343 -33.13 -21.08 5.20
N ASP A 344 -34.11 -20.17 5.08
CA ASP A 344 -35.44 -20.31 5.71
C ASP A 344 -36.29 -21.42 5.07
N VAL A 345 -36.21 -21.58 3.74
CA VAL A 345 -36.87 -22.69 3.04
C VAL A 345 -36.25 -24.04 3.43
N ALA A 346 -34.92 -24.12 3.53
CA ALA A 346 -34.23 -25.34 3.98
C ALA A 346 -34.63 -25.72 5.42
N LYS A 347 -34.69 -24.76 6.35
CA LYS A 347 -35.17 -24.98 7.73
C LYS A 347 -36.65 -25.41 7.79
N LYS A 348 -37.50 -24.87 6.91
CA LYS A 348 -38.91 -25.32 6.79
C LYS A 348 -39.02 -26.74 6.22
N GLN A 349 -38.18 -27.14 5.27
CA GLN A 349 -38.17 -28.51 4.76
C GLN A 349 -37.69 -29.53 5.81
N GLU A 350 -36.62 -29.23 6.55
CA GLU A 350 -36.14 -30.09 7.65
C GLU A 350 -37.18 -30.26 8.78
N SER A 351 -37.95 -29.21 9.09
CA SER A 351 -39.02 -29.30 10.10
C SER A 351 -40.24 -30.08 9.61
N THR A 352 -40.52 -30.05 8.31
CA THR A 352 -41.65 -30.79 7.71
C THR A 352 -41.31 -32.29 7.59
N GLU A 353 -40.08 -32.65 7.24
CA GLU A 353 -39.61 -34.05 7.25
C GLU A 353 -39.61 -34.67 8.65
N LYS A 354 -39.27 -33.89 9.69
CA LYS A 354 -39.37 -34.33 11.09
C LYS A 354 -40.82 -34.54 11.55
N GLN A 355 -41.80 -33.86 10.95
CA GLN A 355 -43.22 -34.07 11.25
C GLN A 355 -43.84 -35.24 10.45
N SER A 356 -43.39 -35.52 9.23
CA SER A 356 -43.91 -36.63 8.41
C SER A 356 -43.38 -38.02 8.81
N GLY A 357 -42.27 -38.11 9.56
CA GLY A 357 -41.74 -39.37 10.10
C GLY A 357 -42.58 -40.02 11.23
N GLY A 358 -43.72 -39.42 11.60
CA GLY A 358 -44.52 -39.77 12.77
C GLY A 358 -45.77 -40.64 12.54
N ILE A 359 -46.00 -41.22 11.36
CA ILE A 359 -47.18 -42.08 11.12
C ILE A 359 -46.78 -43.57 11.19
N ARG A 360 -46.83 -44.15 12.39
CA ARG A 360 -46.78 -45.62 12.61
C ARG A 360 -48.16 -46.24 12.39
N ILE A 361 -48.29 -47.06 11.35
CA ILE A 361 -49.43 -47.97 11.18
C ILE A 361 -49.34 -49.06 12.28
N ARG A 362 -50.40 -49.17 13.10
CA ARG A 362 -50.54 -50.20 14.15
C ARG A 362 -51.09 -51.49 13.53
N GLU A 363 -50.27 -52.52 13.38
CA GLU A 363 -50.76 -53.90 13.20
C GLU A 363 -50.81 -54.66 14.53
N ARG A 364 -51.94 -55.36 14.75
CA ARG A 364 -52.30 -56.09 15.96
C ARG A 364 -51.53 -57.40 16.06
N LYS A 365 -50.96 -57.70 17.24
CA LYS A 365 -50.40 -59.02 17.59
C LYS A 365 -51.51 -60.05 17.82
N VAL A 366 -51.36 -61.23 17.22
CA VAL A 366 -51.99 -62.50 17.64
C VAL A 366 -50.88 -63.44 18.13
N PRO A 367 -51.03 -64.18 19.24
CA PRO A 367 -49.94 -64.98 19.82
C PRO A 367 -49.92 -66.42 19.30
N GLN A 368 -48.73 -66.99 19.06
CA GLN A 368 -48.56 -68.42 18.82
C GLN A 368 -47.62 -69.06 19.86
N LYS A 369 -48.12 -70.15 20.44
CA LYS A 369 -47.45 -71.11 21.32
C LYS A 369 -46.80 -72.22 20.48
N GLU A 370 -45.68 -72.74 21.00
CA GLU A 370 -45.17 -74.13 20.93
C GLU A 370 -44.94 -74.75 19.54
N LYS A 371 -43.96 -75.63 19.26
CA LYS A 371 -42.77 -76.24 19.88
C LYS A 371 -42.22 -77.14 18.75
N SER A 372 -40.92 -77.49 18.80
CA SER A 372 -40.29 -78.72 18.26
C SER A 372 -40.38 -78.93 16.72
N ASP A 373 -39.48 -79.56 15.99
CA ASP A 373 -38.21 -80.24 16.21
C ASP A 373 -37.72 -80.66 14.80
N ILE A 374 -36.43 -81.02 14.69
CA ILE A 374 -35.81 -81.91 13.67
C ILE A 374 -35.59 -81.30 12.26
N GLN A 375 -34.36 -80.98 11.78
CA GLN A 375 -33.13 -81.74 11.45
C GLN A 375 -33.07 -82.26 9.98
N MET A 376 -31.88 -82.11 9.37
CA MET A 376 -31.34 -82.77 8.16
C MET A 376 -31.93 -82.29 6.81
N ASP A 377 -31.22 -82.18 5.69
CA ASP A 377 -29.87 -82.56 5.25
C ASP A 377 -29.64 -81.85 3.88
N VAL A 378 -28.49 -81.20 3.60
CA VAL A 378 -27.34 -81.74 2.83
C VAL A 378 -27.47 -81.62 1.30
N LEU A 379 -26.38 -81.10 0.69
CA LEU A 379 -25.96 -81.16 -0.75
C LEU A 379 -26.83 -80.41 -1.75
N GLU A 380 -26.38 -79.93 -2.92
CA GLU A 380 -25.10 -79.56 -3.56
C GLU A 380 -25.56 -79.04 -4.95
N GLY A 381 -24.82 -78.12 -5.59
CA GLY A 381 -25.17 -77.64 -6.94
C GLY A 381 -24.68 -76.25 -7.24
#